data_AF-A0A0P8WDF7-F1
#
_entry.id   AF-A0A0P8WDF7-F1
#
_cell.length_a   1.000
_cell.length_b   1.000
_cell.length_c   1.000
_cell.angle_alpha   90.00
_cell.angle_beta   90.00
_cell.angle_gamma   90.00
#
_symmetry.space_group_name_H-M   'P 1'
#
loop_
_entity.id
_entity.type
_entity.pdbx_description
1 polymer ?
#
loop_
_entity_poly.entity_id
_entity_poly.type
_entity_poly.pdbx_seq_one_letter_code
_entity_poly.pdbx_strand_id
1 'polypeptide(L)'
;MEKAVVLQCIIYKDGDMYTSLCLDLDVASCGETEEDAKKYLQEAIDTYVEYAVKNNKVEELILSKVRKHRSIPKKQKKQATSFRPRIEIDSIMAAYC
;
A
#
# COMPACT_ATOMS: atom_id res chain seq x y z
N MET A 1 4.03 -2.22 22.85
CA MET A 1 4.92 -1.70 21.79
C MET A 1 4.00 -1.13 20.74
N GLU A 2 4.07 0.16 20.42
CA GLU A 2 3.33 0.73 19.29
C GLU A 2 3.95 0.22 17.97
N LYS A 3 3.27 -0.70 17.27
CA LYS A 3 3.68 -1.20 15.95
C LYS A 3 2.95 -0.40 14.87
N ALA A 4 3.70 0.48 14.21
CA ALA A 4 3.24 1.22 13.05
C ALA A 4 4.17 1.02 11.85
N VAL A 5 3.61 1.01 10.64
CA VAL A 5 4.37 0.96 9.39
C VAL A 5 3.96 2.13 8.50
N VAL A 6 4.97 2.83 7.96
CA VAL A 6 4.77 3.83 6.91
C VAL A 6 5.13 3.20 5.58
N LEU A 7 4.20 3.24 4.63
CA LEU A 7 4.34 2.65 3.31
C LEU A 7 4.59 3.74 2.26
N GLN A 8 5.35 3.44 1.21
CA GLN A 8 5.56 4.31 0.06
C GLN A 8 4.60 3.90 -1.04
N CYS A 9 3.66 4.78 -1.38
CA CYS A 9 2.70 4.54 -2.46
C CYS A 9 2.84 5.58 -3.57
N ILE A 10 2.40 5.21 -4.77
CA ILE A 10 2.29 6.10 -5.93
C ILE A 10 0.92 5.94 -6.59
N ILE A 11 0.47 6.98 -7.26
CA ILE A 11 -0.71 6.99 -8.12
C ILE A 11 -0.32 7.66 -9.43
N TYR A 12 -0.74 7.11 -10.56
CA TYR A 12 -0.54 7.72 -11.87
C TYR A 12 -1.73 7.46 -12.78
N LYS A 13 -1.98 8.38 -13.71
CA LYS A 13 -3.00 8.18 -14.74
C LYS A 13 -2.52 7.17 -15.79
N ASP A 14 -3.33 6.17 -16.08
CA ASP A 14 -3.09 5.13 -17.09
C ASP A 14 -4.32 4.99 -17.99
N GLY A 15 -4.24 5.58 -19.19
CA GLY A 15 -5.39 5.72 -20.08
C GLY A 15 -6.47 6.60 -19.44
N ASP A 16 -7.69 6.04 -19.33
CA ASP A 16 -8.87 6.71 -18.78
C ASP A 16 -9.06 6.49 -17.27
N MET A 17 -8.17 5.71 -16.63
CA MET A 17 -8.23 5.39 -15.20
C MET A 17 -6.98 5.86 -14.47
N TYR A 18 -7.03 5.85 -13.15
CA TYR A 18 -5.89 6.02 -12.26
C TYR A 18 -5.46 4.67 -11.70
N THR A 19 -4.16 4.39 -11.75
CA THR A 19 -3.55 3.21 -11.14
C THR A 19 -2.74 3.61 -9.92
N SER A 20 -2.90 2.87 -8.84
CA SER A 20 -2.21 3.10 -7.57
C SER A 20 -1.43 1.85 -7.14
N LEU A 21 -0.24 2.05 -6.60
CA LEU A 21 0.67 0.96 -6.21
C LEU A 21 1.34 1.27 -4.87
N CYS A 22 1.36 0.29 -3.97
CA CYS A 22 2.25 0.27 -2.83
C CYS A 22 3.62 -0.27 -3.29
N LEU A 23 4.71 0.44 -3.00
CA LEU A 23 6.06 0.02 -3.39
C LEU A 23 6.71 -0.89 -2.36
N ASP A 24 6.20 -0.89 -1.12
CA ASP A 24 6.69 -1.73 -0.04
C ASP A 24 5.95 -3.07 0.02
N LEU A 25 4.74 -3.16 -0.55
CA LEU A 25 3.89 -4.35 -0.57
C LEU A 25 3.57 -4.74 -2.02
N ASP A 26 3.28 -6.02 -2.28
CA ASP A 26 2.80 -6.44 -3.60
C ASP A 26 1.28 -6.20 -3.74
N VAL A 27 0.88 -4.94 -3.55
CA VAL A 27 -0.52 -4.50 -3.53
C VAL A 27 -0.70 -3.31 -4.48
N ALA A 28 -1.67 -3.40 -5.37
CA ALA A 28 -2.04 -2.37 -6.32
C ALA A 28 -3.56 -2.27 -6.43
N SER A 29 -4.06 -1.12 -6.87
CA SER A 29 -5.47 -0.90 -7.16
C SER A 29 -5.63 0.11 -8.30
N CYS A 30 -6.87 0.36 -8.73
CA CYS A 30 -7.21 1.33 -9.76
C CYS A 30 -8.60 1.92 -9.54
N GLY A 31 -8.81 3.16 -9.99
CA GLY A 31 -10.10 3.86 -9.89
C GLY A 31 -10.31 4.85 -11.03
N GLU A 32 -11.53 5.33 -11.20
CA GLU A 32 -11.88 6.31 -12.25
C GLU A 32 -11.29 7.69 -11.94
N THR A 33 -11.13 8.01 -10.65
CA THR A 33 -10.50 9.24 -10.15
C THR A 33 -9.23 8.94 -9.35
N GLU A 34 -8.39 9.96 -9.13
CA GLU A 34 -7.19 9.84 -8.29
C GLU A 34 -7.59 9.48 -6.84
N GLU A 35 -8.69 10.06 -6.36
CA GLU A 35 -9.27 9.81 -5.04
C GLU A 35 -9.75 8.36 -4.90
N ASP A 36 -10.44 7.82 -5.91
CA ASP A 36 -10.90 6.42 -5.91
C ASP A 36 -9.71 5.47 -5.90
N ALA A 37 -8.73 5.69 -6.78
CA ALA A 37 -7.53 4.86 -6.84
C ALA A 37 -6.76 4.88 -5.51
N LYS A 38 -6.71 6.05 -4.84
CA LYS A 38 -6.11 6.18 -3.51
C LYS A 38 -6.90 5.41 -2.45
N LYS A 39 -8.22 5.59 -2.41
CA LYS A 39 -9.12 4.95 -1.45
C LYS A 39 -9.05 3.43 -1.57
N TYR A 40 -9.21 2.91 -2.78
CA TYR A 40 -9.18 1.46 -3.01
C TYR A 40 -7.80 0.86 -2.71
N LEU A 41 -6.71 1.59 -2.92
CA LEU A 41 -5.39 1.13 -2.48
C LEU A 41 -5.27 1.07 -0.96
N GLN A 42 -5.82 2.06 -0.23
CA GLN A 42 -5.84 2.02 1.23
C GLN A 42 -6.63 0.81 1.73
N GLU A 43 -7.83 0.56 1.19
CA GLU A 43 -8.64 -0.61 1.55
C GLU A 43 -7.93 -1.95 1.25
N ALA A 44 -7.22 -2.03 0.12
CA ALA A 44 -6.43 -3.20 -0.25
C ALA A 44 -5.22 -3.41 0.68
N ILE A 45 -4.55 -2.33 1.09
CA ILE A 45 -3.47 -2.38 2.08
C ILE A 45 -4.00 -2.85 3.43
N ASP A 46 -5.13 -2.30 3.90
CA ASP A 46 -5.73 -2.69 5.17
C ASP A 46 -6.08 -4.18 5.16
N THR A 47 -6.75 -4.64 4.11
CA THR A 47 -7.08 -6.08 3.93
C THR A 47 -5.83 -6.96 3.96
N TYR A 48 -4.74 -6.52 3.33
CA TYR A 48 -3.48 -7.26 3.30
C TYR A 48 -2.81 -7.31 4.68
N VAL A 49 -2.81 -6.20 5.41
CA VAL A 49 -2.26 -6.12 6.78
C VAL A 49 -3.10 -6.98 7.73
N GLU A 50 -4.42 -6.93 7.63
CA GLU A 50 -5.33 -7.80 8.38
C GLU A 50 -5.06 -9.29 8.11
N TYR A 51 -4.84 -9.68 6.86
CA TYR A 51 -4.44 -11.03 6.52
C TYR A 51 -3.12 -11.41 7.21
N ALA A 52 -2.11 -10.54 7.15
CA ALA A 52 -0.83 -10.80 7.79
C ALA A 52 -0.94 -10.90 9.31
N VAL A 53 -1.76 -10.06 9.92
CA VAL A 53 -2.14 -10.08 11.35
C VAL A 53 -2.71 -11.45 11.71
N LYS A 54 -3.79 -11.87 11.03
CA LYS A 54 -4.49 -13.15 11.31
C LYS A 54 -3.60 -14.38 11.12
N ASN A 55 -2.59 -14.28 10.26
CA ASN A 55 -1.69 -15.39 9.93
C ASN A 55 -0.34 -15.31 10.66
N ASN A 56 -0.17 -14.41 11.64
CA ASN A 56 1.09 -14.19 12.37
C ASN A 56 2.29 -13.86 11.45
N LYS A 57 2.06 -13.18 10.33
CA LYS A 57 3.07 -12.77 9.34
C LYS A 57 3.45 -11.28 9.42
N VAL A 58 3.10 -10.61 10.51
CA VAL A 58 3.36 -9.16 10.68
C VAL A 58 4.85 -8.84 10.66
N GLU A 59 5.71 -9.71 11.21
CA GLU A 59 7.15 -9.50 11.19
C GLU A 59 7.71 -9.47 9.76
N GLU A 60 7.16 -10.28 8.85
CA GLU A 60 7.52 -10.25 7.44
C GLU A 60 7.21 -8.89 6.81
N LEU A 61 6.07 -8.26 7.16
CA LEU A 61 5.74 -6.91 6.69
C LEU A 61 6.73 -5.85 7.15
N ILE A 62 7.17 -5.93 8.40
CA ILE A 62 8.07 -4.94 9.01
C ILE A 62 9.50 -5.12 8.50
N LEU A 63 9.93 -6.36 8.29
CA LEU A 63 11.29 -6.72 7.88
C LEU A 63 11.51 -6.72 6.36
N SER A 64 10.47 -6.91 5.55
CA SER A 64 10.56 -7.03 4.08
C SER A 64 10.91 -5.75 3.31
N LYS A 65 11.34 -4.68 3.99
CA LYS A 65 11.96 -3.48 3.36
C LYS A 65 13.20 -3.78 2.51
N VAL A 66 13.63 -5.04 2.42
CA VAL A 66 14.64 -5.55 1.48
C VAL A 66 14.07 -5.60 0.06
N ARG A 67 13.87 -4.41 -0.53
CA ARG A 67 13.81 -4.08 -1.96
C ARG A 67 13.28 -5.18 -2.89
N LYS A 68 11.97 -5.33 -3.01
CA LYS A 68 11.41 -5.71 -4.33
C LYS A 68 11.41 -4.45 -5.20
N HIS A 69 12.48 -4.26 -5.97
CA HIS A 69 12.53 -3.21 -6.98
C HIS A 69 11.46 -3.47 -8.05
N ARG A 70 10.21 -3.09 -7.79
CA ARG A 70 9.25 -2.92 -8.87
C ARG A 70 9.67 -1.66 -9.63
N SER A 71 10.30 -1.87 -10.76
CA SER A 71 10.72 -0.78 -11.63
C SER A 71 9.46 -0.13 -12.20
N ILE A 72 9.12 1.06 -11.72
CA ILE A 72 8.07 1.86 -12.36
C ILE A 72 8.59 2.25 -13.75
N PRO A 73 7.89 1.89 -14.85
CA PRO A 73 8.19 2.36 -16.18
C PRO A 73 8.47 3.87 -16.20
N LYS A 74 9.53 4.30 -16.89
CA LYS A 74 9.97 5.72 -16.95
C LYS A 74 8.84 6.70 -17.34
N LYS A 75 7.86 6.22 -18.11
CA LYS A 75 6.68 6.99 -18.56
C LYS A 75 5.75 7.37 -17.40
N GLN A 76 5.57 6.48 -16.42
CA GLN A 76 4.67 6.66 -15.28
C GLN A 76 5.30 7.53 -14.19
N LYS A 77 6.64 7.54 -14.06
CA LYS A 77 7.36 8.40 -13.09
C LYS A 77 7.13 9.91 -13.26
N LYS A 78 6.83 10.40 -14.47
CA LYS A 78 6.68 11.84 -14.73
C LYS A 78 5.36 12.44 -14.24
N GLN A 79 4.35 11.61 -14.00
CA GLN A 79 2.98 12.04 -13.62
C GLN A 79 2.49 11.30 -12.38
N ALA A 80 3.40 10.69 -11.63
CA ALA A 80 3.04 9.93 -10.45
C ALA A 80 2.97 10.84 -9.21
N THR A 81 1.81 10.91 -8.57
CA THR A 81 1.66 11.49 -7.23
C THR A 81 2.11 10.46 -6.20
N SER A 82 3.07 10.80 -5.34
CA SER A 82 3.49 9.91 -4.25
C SER A 82 2.77 10.25 -2.96
N PHE A 83 2.37 9.24 -2.19
CA PHE A 83 1.83 9.43 -0.85
C PHE A 83 2.33 8.35 0.11
N ARG A 84 2.24 8.63 1.42
CA ARG A 84 2.78 7.76 2.46
C ARG A 84 1.73 7.49 3.55
N PRO A 85 0.90 6.45 3.43
CA PRO A 85 -0.02 6.10 4.49
C PRO A 85 0.76 5.52 5.68
N ARG A 86 0.32 5.88 6.88
CA ARG A 86 0.80 5.30 8.13
C ARG A 86 -0.27 4.34 8.63
N ILE A 87 0.11 3.08 8.79
CA ILE A 87 -0.76 1.99 9.24
C ILE A 87 -0.40 1.66 10.69
N GLU A 88 -1.36 1.81 11.58
CA GLU A 88 -1.23 1.45 12.99
C GLU A 88 -1.65 -0.02 13.16
N ILE A 89 -0.67 -0.93 13.15
CA ILE A 89 -0.92 -2.38 13.17
C ILE A 89 -1.60 -2.78 14.47
N ASP A 90 -1.29 -2.12 15.59
CA ASP A 90 -1.92 -2.42 16.87
C ASP A 90 -3.42 -2.09 16.86
N SER A 91 -3.82 -1.04 16.14
CA SER A 91 -5.25 -0.71 15.96
C SER A 91 -5.97 -1.81 15.19
N ILE A 92 -5.31 -2.40 14.19
CA ILE A 92 -5.86 -3.50 13.41
C ILE A 92 -5.91 -4.78 14.27
N MET A 93 -4.83 -5.10 15.00
CA MET A 93 -4.79 -6.21 15.95
C MET A 93 -5.91 -6.13 16.99
N ALA A 94 -6.14 -4.95 17.58
CA ALA A 94 -7.17 -4.72 18.58
C ALA A 94 -8.60 -4.91 18.04
N ALA A 95 -8.83 -4.72 16.73
CA ALA A 95 -10.13 -4.96 16.12
C ALA A 95 -10.42 -6.46 15.90
N TYR A 96 -9.41 -7.33 15.99
CA TYR A 96 -9.50 -8.77 15.72
C TYR A 96 -9.15 -9.67 16.91
N CYS A 97 -8.82 -9.10 18.07
CA CYS A 97 -8.65 -9.79 19.36
C CYS A 97 -9.91 -9.65 20.23
#